data_AF-I0V662-F1
#
_entry.id   AF-I0V662-F1
#
_cell.length_a   1.000
_cell.length_b   1.000
_cell.length_c   1.000
_cell.angle_alpha   90.00
_cell.angle_beta   90.00
_cell.angle_gamma   90.00
#
_symmetry.space_group_name_H-M   'P 1'
#
loop_
_entity.id
_entity.type
_entity.pdbx_description
1 polymer ?
#
loop_
_entity_poly.entity_id
_entity_poly.type
_entity_poly.pdbx_seq_one_letter_code
_entity_poly.pdbx_strand_id
1 'polypeptide(L)'
;MVRVPDRSHRLTPPLPLAVLVTLPGLSIGGADYLGLPHPQLAAPLAALVYGIAIVGAAFILSWAAEAAQVDINGGLALALLAFLAVLPEYAVDFVFTMNAGRINAEYGHCMAEADGANPCSLALANMTGANRILVGVGWPLVVLVSTLAVVRARRRGGSPSASAHLGWVRLPRRMSVEVFFLGAATVYSLHFPLRDSLTLVDAAVLVSLFVAYAWRLAKAPVEEPELTGTSAWIGNRPKATRRWLYGAMFGLAAIVILATAEHFAHNLVATGTELGIDHFLLVQWVAPLASESPELIVACLFAWKLHASSALGTLISSKVNQWTLLVGTIPIVFAISSGSFDGLPIDLHQRFELMITAAQSFFAVSILVSLTMTARWATALLTLFSIQFVTSILLPEEIDRIVIAVLSGVYVVLSLVLLLFRFADVRRVARDGVATPFDVLQRADAQEAVRLSKR
;
A
#
# COMPACT_ATOMS: atom_id res chain seq x y z
N MET A 1 -29.37 17.91 28.46
CA MET A 1 -27.90 17.91 28.63
C MET A 1 -27.36 16.62 28.02
N VAL A 2 -26.82 16.73 26.81
CA VAL A 2 -26.18 15.62 26.10
C VAL A 2 -24.90 15.27 26.87
N ARG A 3 -24.76 14.04 27.35
CA ARG A 3 -23.51 13.55 27.95
C ARG A 3 -22.41 13.68 26.89
N VAL A 4 -21.48 14.60 27.10
CA VAL A 4 -20.18 14.59 26.43
C VAL A 4 -19.52 13.25 26.80
N PRO A 5 -19.12 12.40 25.84
CA PRO A 5 -18.46 11.14 26.17
C PRO A 5 -17.17 11.44 26.94
N ASP A 6 -16.95 10.67 28.00
CA ASP A 6 -15.82 10.76 28.90
C ASP A 6 -14.49 10.88 28.13
N ARG A 7 -13.84 12.04 28.22
CA ARG A 7 -12.54 12.31 27.57
C ARG A 7 -11.51 11.44 28.27
N SER A 8 -11.21 10.26 27.72
CA SER A 8 -10.26 9.33 28.34
C SER A 8 -8.86 9.97 28.40
N HIS A 9 -8.52 10.57 29.53
CA HIS A 9 -7.20 11.17 29.79
C HIS A 9 -6.09 10.11 29.91
N ARG A 10 -6.44 8.83 30.03
CA ARG A 10 -5.52 7.71 30.24
C ARG A 10 -4.86 7.28 28.93
N LEU A 11 -3.56 7.06 28.98
CA LEU A 11 -2.78 6.50 27.88
C LEU A 11 -3.39 5.17 27.44
N THR A 12 -3.61 5.02 26.14
CA THR A 12 -4.18 3.79 25.60
C THR A 12 -3.10 2.69 25.57
N PRO A 13 -3.36 1.47 26.07
CA PRO A 13 -2.41 0.36 26.05
C PRO A 13 -1.71 0.05 24.70
N PRO A 14 -2.34 0.27 23.51
CA PRO A 14 -1.69 0.01 22.23
C PRO A 14 -0.41 0.82 21.97
N LEU A 15 -0.32 2.06 22.45
CA LEU A 15 0.85 2.91 22.17
C LEU A 15 2.11 2.43 22.90
N PRO A 16 2.10 2.19 24.23
CA PRO A 16 3.23 1.57 24.92
C PRO A 16 3.61 0.21 24.36
N LEU A 17 2.63 -0.61 23.97
CA LEU A 17 2.87 -1.92 23.38
C LEU A 17 3.59 -1.79 22.04
N ALA A 18 3.12 -0.91 21.14
CA ALA A 18 3.76 -0.64 19.87
C ALA A 18 5.20 -0.15 20.06
N VAL A 19 5.44 0.76 21.00
CA VAL A 19 6.81 1.19 21.35
C VAL A 19 7.64 0.01 21.85
N LEU A 20 7.11 -0.79 22.77
CA LEU A 20 7.84 -1.91 23.36
C LEU A 20 8.26 -2.96 22.33
N VAL A 21 7.41 -3.28 21.36
CA VAL A 21 7.77 -4.22 20.28
C VAL A 21 8.81 -3.66 19.31
N THR A 22 8.98 -2.33 19.22
CA THR A 22 10.06 -1.72 18.43
C THR A 22 11.42 -1.79 19.11
N LEU A 23 11.48 -1.89 20.44
CA LEU A 23 12.73 -1.76 21.20
C LEU A 23 13.80 -2.79 20.82
N PRO A 24 13.50 -4.09 20.64
CA PRO A 24 14.53 -5.07 20.27
C PRO A 24 15.17 -4.79 18.91
N GLY A 25 14.36 -4.52 17.88
CA GLY A 25 14.89 -4.19 16.55
C GLY A 25 15.67 -2.87 16.56
N LEU A 26 15.13 -1.85 17.23
CA LEU A 26 15.81 -0.54 17.36
C LEU A 26 17.15 -0.66 18.11
N SER A 27 17.20 -1.44 19.19
CA SER A 27 18.43 -1.56 19.98
C SER A 27 19.52 -2.33 19.25
N ILE A 28 19.18 -3.42 18.56
CA ILE A 28 20.16 -4.22 17.81
C ILE A 28 20.64 -3.45 16.57
N GLY A 29 19.72 -2.94 15.74
CA GLY A 29 20.09 -2.21 14.52
C GLY A 29 20.79 -0.89 14.83
N GLY A 30 20.34 -0.17 15.86
CA GLY A 30 21.02 1.04 16.34
C GLY A 30 22.41 0.77 16.92
N ALA A 31 22.59 -0.33 17.65
CA ALA A 31 23.91 -0.73 18.14
C ALA A 31 24.86 -1.08 17.00
N ASP A 32 24.38 -1.77 15.96
CA ASP A 32 25.17 -2.11 14.78
C ASP A 32 25.68 -0.86 14.03
N TYR A 33 24.80 0.10 13.73
CA TYR A 33 25.20 1.37 13.11
C TYR A 33 26.19 2.19 13.95
N LEU A 34 26.13 2.09 15.28
CA LEU A 34 27.05 2.77 16.20
C LEU A 34 28.34 1.99 16.47
N GLY A 35 28.50 0.78 15.90
CA GLY A 35 29.65 -0.09 16.16
C GLY A 35 29.70 -0.62 17.60
N LEU A 36 28.56 -0.69 18.28
CA LEU A 36 28.44 -1.19 19.65
C LEU A 36 28.24 -2.72 19.66
N PRO A 37 28.69 -3.42 20.73
CA PRO A 37 28.43 -4.84 20.88
C PRO A 37 26.92 -5.14 20.91
N HIS A 38 26.49 -6.07 20.07
CA HIS A 38 25.10 -6.48 19.95
C HIS A 38 25.01 -7.99 19.72
N PRO A 39 23.87 -8.64 20.05
CA PRO A 39 23.70 -10.07 19.82
C PRO A 39 23.67 -10.37 18.32
N GLN A 40 24.47 -11.34 17.88
CA GLN A 40 24.37 -11.90 16.53
C GLN A 40 23.23 -12.90 16.51
N LEU A 41 22.19 -12.59 15.74
CA LEU A 41 21.03 -13.45 15.54
C LEU A 41 21.18 -14.19 14.21
N ALA A 42 20.66 -15.42 14.12
CA ALA A 42 20.51 -16.09 12.83
C ALA A 42 19.57 -15.28 11.92
N ALA A 43 19.80 -15.29 10.61
CA ALA A 43 19.09 -14.41 9.68
C ALA A 43 17.55 -14.48 9.79
N PRO A 44 16.91 -15.65 9.92
CA PRO A 44 15.45 -15.73 10.05
C PRO A 44 14.93 -15.04 11.32
N LEU A 45 15.66 -15.15 12.43
CA LEU A 45 15.27 -14.53 13.69
C LEU A 45 15.53 -13.02 13.65
N ALA A 46 16.63 -12.59 13.05
CA ALA A 46 16.92 -11.17 12.83
C ALA A 46 15.82 -10.52 11.97
N ALA A 47 15.48 -11.13 10.82
CA ALA A 47 14.41 -10.66 9.94
C ALA A 47 13.06 -10.54 10.68
N LEU A 48 12.72 -11.51 11.53
CA LEU A 48 11.52 -11.45 12.36
C LEU A 48 11.55 -10.27 13.35
N VAL A 49 12.66 -10.09 14.06
CA VAL A 49 12.82 -9.02 15.07
C VAL A 49 12.72 -7.63 14.41
N TYR A 50 13.40 -7.42 13.29
CA TYR A 50 13.33 -6.16 12.55
C TYR A 50 11.96 -5.94 11.93
N GLY A 51 11.35 -6.98 11.34
CA GLY A 51 10.00 -6.90 10.78
C GLY A 51 8.95 -6.51 11.83
N ILE A 52 9.01 -7.10 13.04
CA ILE A 52 8.13 -6.72 14.16
C ILE A 52 8.34 -5.26 14.56
N ALA A 53 9.59 -4.78 14.57
CA ALA A 53 9.89 -3.38 14.87
C ALA A 53 9.32 -2.43 13.81
N ILE A 54 9.43 -2.77 12.52
CA ILE A 54 8.83 -2.03 11.41
C ILE A 54 7.30 -1.97 11.56
N VAL A 55 6.64 -3.10 11.85
CA VAL A 55 5.20 -3.17 12.11
C VAL A 55 4.79 -2.26 13.28
N GLY A 56 5.54 -2.30 14.39
CA GLY A 56 5.30 -1.43 15.54
C GLY A 56 5.45 0.06 15.19
N ALA A 57 6.49 0.41 14.45
CA ALA A 57 6.74 1.78 13.98
C ALA A 57 5.63 2.27 13.05
N ALA A 58 5.14 1.42 12.14
CA ALA A 58 4.05 1.75 11.22
C ALA A 58 2.73 2.05 11.95
N PHE A 59 2.39 1.33 13.02
CA PHE A 59 1.23 1.68 13.86
C PHE A 59 1.40 3.04 14.55
N ILE A 60 2.59 3.30 15.13
CA ILE A 60 2.92 4.59 15.74
C ILE A 60 2.78 5.72 14.70
N LEU A 61 3.29 5.48 13.49
CA LEU A 61 3.25 6.39 12.36
C LEU A 61 1.80 6.69 11.93
N SER A 62 0.96 5.65 11.82
CA SER A 62 -0.47 5.78 11.47
C SER A 62 -1.26 6.58 12.51
N TRP A 63 -1.02 6.36 13.81
CA TRP A 63 -1.69 7.15 14.85
C TRP A 63 -1.21 8.60 14.90
N ALA A 64 0.08 8.85 14.66
CA ALA A 64 0.63 10.20 14.56
C ALA A 64 0.03 10.95 13.36
N ALA A 65 -0.06 10.26 12.22
CA ALA A 65 -0.70 10.68 10.99
C ALA A 65 -2.16 11.11 11.23
N GLU A 66 -3.00 10.22 11.76
CA GLU A 66 -4.40 10.56 12.09
C GLU A 66 -4.49 11.75 13.06
N ALA A 67 -3.68 11.79 14.12
CA ALA A 67 -3.72 12.89 15.08
C ALA A 67 -3.28 14.23 14.48
N ALA A 68 -2.36 14.22 13.51
CA ALA A 68 -1.88 15.41 12.80
C ALA A 68 -2.95 16.02 11.88
N GLN A 69 -3.95 15.24 11.42
CA GLN A 69 -5.08 15.74 10.61
C GLN A 69 -5.82 16.90 11.28
N VAL A 70 -5.85 16.93 12.62
CA VAL A 70 -6.51 18.01 13.39
C VAL A 70 -5.87 19.37 13.14
N ASP A 71 -4.58 19.41 12.79
CA ASP A 71 -3.79 20.65 12.68
C ASP A 71 -3.41 21.04 11.25
N ILE A 72 -3.67 20.19 10.24
CA ILE A 72 -3.23 20.38 8.85
C ILE A 72 -4.45 20.69 7.96
N ASN A 73 -4.32 21.67 7.06
CA ASN A 73 -5.35 21.94 6.05
C ASN A 73 -5.63 20.67 5.23
N GLY A 74 -6.91 20.25 5.18
CA GLY A 74 -7.28 18.86 4.82
C GLY A 74 -6.74 18.34 3.49
N GLY A 75 -6.59 19.20 2.49
CA GLY A 75 -6.01 18.79 1.22
C GLY A 75 -4.55 18.32 1.27
N LEU A 76 -3.70 19.05 1.99
CA LEU A 76 -2.30 18.67 2.22
C LEU A 76 -2.21 17.49 3.20
N ALA A 77 -3.13 17.44 4.17
CA ALA A 77 -3.21 16.35 5.12
C ALA A 77 -3.43 15.01 4.40
N LEU A 78 -4.44 14.90 3.53
CA LEU A 78 -4.76 13.62 2.87
C LEU A 78 -3.60 13.06 2.03
N ALA A 79 -2.92 13.91 1.25
CA ALA A 79 -1.79 13.49 0.43
C ALA A 79 -0.58 13.08 1.29
N LEU A 80 -0.23 13.86 2.32
CA LEU A 80 0.86 13.51 3.24
C LEU A 80 0.56 12.21 3.99
N LEU A 81 -0.68 11.98 4.38
CA LEU A 81 -1.05 10.81 5.17
C LEU A 81 -1.07 9.54 4.34
N ALA A 82 -1.55 9.62 3.11
CA ALA A 82 -1.45 8.52 2.15
C ALA A 82 0.01 8.14 1.88
N PHE A 83 0.91 9.12 1.79
CA PHE A 83 2.35 8.86 1.65
C PHE A 83 2.97 8.28 2.93
N LEU A 84 2.68 8.88 4.08
CA LEU A 84 3.23 8.44 5.38
C LEU A 84 2.79 7.02 5.74
N ALA A 85 1.56 6.62 5.41
CA ALA A 85 1.02 5.30 5.75
C ALA A 85 1.83 4.14 5.15
N VAL A 86 2.49 4.36 4.03
CA VAL A 86 3.28 3.33 3.32
C VAL A 86 4.78 3.59 3.39
N LEU A 87 5.26 4.48 4.26
CA LEU A 87 6.70 4.72 4.43
C LEU A 87 7.53 3.45 4.72
N PRO A 88 7.06 2.48 5.52
CA PRO A 88 7.77 1.22 5.69
C PRO A 88 8.09 0.52 4.37
N GLU A 89 7.12 0.51 3.45
CA GLU A 89 7.28 -0.08 2.12
C GLU A 89 8.34 0.67 1.31
N TYR A 90 8.29 2.00 1.29
CA TYR A 90 9.31 2.83 0.64
C TYR A 90 10.71 2.58 1.20
N ALA A 91 10.83 2.45 2.52
CA ALA A 91 12.12 2.26 3.17
C ALA A 91 12.75 0.92 2.74
N VAL A 92 11.98 -0.16 2.75
CA VAL A 92 12.44 -1.49 2.34
C VAL A 92 12.78 -1.51 0.85
N ASP A 93 11.91 -0.95 0.00
CA ASP A 93 12.11 -0.90 -1.46
C ASP A 93 13.34 -0.06 -1.84
N PHE A 94 13.56 1.06 -1.14
CA PHE A 94 14.73 1.91 -1.34
C PHE A 94 16.02 1.23 -0.90
N VAL A 95 16.01 0.40 0.14
CA VAL A 95 17.20 -0.40 0.50
C VAL A 95 17.57 -1.32 -0.66
N PHE A 96 16.62 -2.10 -1.20
CA PHE A 96 16.90 -2.97 -2.34
C PHE A 96 17.39 -2.18 -3.55
N THR A 97 16.75 -1.06 -3.85
CA THR A 97 17.12 -0.20 -4.99
C THR A 97 18.49 0.46 -4.81
N MET A 98 18.82 0.92 -3.60
CA MET A 98 20.13 1.52 -3.30
C MET A 98 21.23 0.47 -3.41
N ASN A 99 21.01 -0.74 -2.89
CA ASN A 99 21.97 -1.84 -3.01
C ASN A 99 22.19 -2.21 -4.48
N ALA A 100 21.12 -2.32 -5.27
CA ALA A 100 21.22 -2.56 -6.71
C ALA A 100 22.07 -1.50 -7.42
N GLY A 101 21.85 -0.21 -7.13
CA GLY A 101 22.63 0.85 -7.76
C GLY A 101 24.09 0.90 -7.29
N ARG A 102 24.38 0.65 -6.01
CA ARG A 102 25.77 0.55 -5.49
C ARG A 102 26.53 -0.59 -6.17
N ILE A 103 25.90 -1.76 -6.31
CA ILE A 103 26.47 -2.91 -7.02
C ILE A 103 26.69 -2.56 -8.49
N ASN A 104 25.71 -1.90 -9.13
CA ASN A 104 25.89 -1.46 -10.51
C ASN A 104 27.02 -0.43 -10.68
N ALA A 105 27.25 0.46 -9.72
CA ALA A 105 28.39 1.39 -9.74
C ALA A 105 29.74 0.68 -9.65
N GLU A 106 29.81 -0.39 -8.84
CA GLU A 106 31.05 -1.15 -8.62
C GLU A 106 31.37 -2.09 -9.79
N TYR A 107 30.37 -2.82 -10.30
CA TYR A 107 30.57 -3.89 -11.28
C TYR A 107 30.13 -3.52 -12.71
N GLY A 108 29.45 -2.37 -12.89
CA GLY A 108 28.92 -1.90 -14.18
C GLY A 108 27.65 -2.62 -14.65
N HIS A 109 27.15 -3.58 -13.88
CA HIS A 109 25.91 -4.31 -14.13
C HIS A 109 25.37 -4.95 -12.85
N CYS A 110 24.05 -5.12 -12.76
CA CYS A 110 23.42 -6.02 -11.80
C CYS A 110 23.38 -7.45 -12.35
N MET A 111 24.46 -8.22 -12.19
CA MET A 111 24.41 -9.66 -12.50
C MET A 111 23.76 -10.43 -11.35
N ALA A 112 23.17 -11.58 -11.68
CA ALA A 112 22.77 -12.54 -10.66
C ALA A 112 24.02 -13.03 -9.91
N GLU A 113 23.99 -12.94 -8.59
CA GLU A 113 25.03 -13.49 -7.72
C GLU A 113 25.02 -15.03 -7.78
N ALA A 114 26.06 -15.66 -7.23
CA ALA A 114 26.22 -17.13 -7.27
C ALA A 114 25.10 -17.89 -6.51
N ASP A 115 24.36 -17.19 -5.66
CA ASP A 115 23.19 -17.66 -4.94
C ASP A 115 21.87 -17.48 -5.71
N GLY A 116 21.93 -16.92 -6.93
CA GLY A 116 20.80 -16.75 -7.84
C GLY A 116 20.08 -15.39 -7.72
N ALA A 117 20.42 -14.56 -6.74
CA ALA A 117 19.76 -13.28 -6.54
C ALA A 117 20.30 -12.21 -7.52
N ASN A 118 19.42 -11.59 -8.31
CA ASN A 118 19.76 -10.39 -9.07
C ASN A 118 19.35 -9.15 -8.25
N PRO A 119 20.29 -8.33 -7.74
CA PRO A 119 19.95 -7.18 -6.90
C PRO A 119 18.97 -6.20 -7.54
N CYS A 120 19.09 -5.96 -8.85
CA CYS A 120 18.16 -5.12 -9.59
C CYS A 120 16.76 -5.74 -9.68
N SER A 121 16.65 -7.08 -9.69
CA SER A 121 15.37 -7.78 -9.72
C SER A 121 14.65 -7.72 -8.38
N LEU A 122 15.38 -7.72 -7.25
CA LEU A 122 14.80 -7.68 -5.90
C LEU A 122 13.99 -6.40 -5.62
N ALA A 123 14.43 -5.24 -6.14
CA ALA A 123 13.67 -4.00 -6.02
C ALA A 123 12.31 -4.10 -6.74
N LEU A 124 12.29 -4.66 -7.96
CA LEU A 124 11.04 -4.87 -8.69
C LEU A 124 10.19 -6.00 -8.09
N ALA A 125 10.83 -7.02 -7.50
CA ALA A 125 10.18 -8.09 -6.76
C ALA A 125 9.32 -7.54 -5.63
N ASN A 126 9.95 -6.74 -4.75
CA ASN A 126 9.28 -6.14 -3.61
C ASN A 126 8.12 -5.24 -4.08
N MET A 127 8.39 -4.30 -5.00
CA MET A 127 7.38 -3.39 -5.52
C MET A 127 6.19 -4.11 -6.18
N THR A 128 6.44 -5.08 -7.06
CA THR A 128 5.36 -5.83 -7.73
C THR A 128 4.58 -6.68 -6.74
N GLY A 129 5.26 -7.33 -5.80
CA GLY A 129 4.68 -8.10 -4.71
C GLY A 129 3.71 -7.28 -3.84
N ALA A 130 4.14 -6.12 -3.36
CA ALA A 130 3.31 -5.21 -2.56
C ALA A 130 2.02 -4.80 -3.28
N ASN A 131 2.17 -4.33 -4.53
CA ASN A 131 1.05 -3.92 -5.36
C ASN A 131 0.04 -5.06 -5.60
N ARG A 132 0.54 -6.29 -5.75
CA ARG A 132 -0.28 -7.47 -6.03
C ARG A 132 -0.95 -8.04 -4.79
N ILE A 133 -0.27 -8.04 -3.64
CA ILE A 133 -0.86 -8.41 -2.34
C ILE A 133 -1.98 -7.45 -1.98
N LEU A 134 -1.77 -6.14 -2.14
CA LEU A 134 -2.76 -5.13 -1.79
C LEU A 134 -4.08 -5.33 -2.56
N VAL A 135 -3.99 -5.59 -3.86
CA VAL A 135 -5.16 -5.81 -4.73
C VAL A 135 -5.72 -7.23 -4.62
N GLY A 136 -4.85 -8.24 -4.57
CA GLY A 136 -5.21 -9.66 -4.60
C GLY A 136 -5.67 -10.21 -3.24
N VAL A 137 -5.18 -9.66 -2.14
CA VAL A 137 -5.52 -10.08 -0.77
C VAL A 137 -6.19 -8.94 -0.01
N GLY A 138 -5.61 -7.74 -0.04
CA GLY A 138 -6.07 -6.63 0.79
C GLY A 138 -7.52 -6.22 0.51
N TRP A 139 -7.84 -5.93 -0.76
CA TRP A 139 -9.20 -5.53 -1.12
C TRP A 139 -10.24 -6.64 -0.91
N PRO A 140 -9.99 -7.91 -1.30
CA PRO A 140 -10.92 -9.00 -1.00
C PRO A 140 -11.12 -9.23 0.49
N LEU A 141 -10.07 -9.09 1.31
CA LEU A 141 -10.17 -9.20 2.76
C LEU A 141 -11.08 -8.12 3.34
N VAL A 142 -10.95 -6.86 2.90
CA VAL A 142 -11.84 -5.77 3.32
C VAL A 142 -13.30 -6.06 2.97
N VAL A 143 -13.57 -6.60 1.78
CA VAL A 143 -14.94 -6.98 1.36
C VAL A 143 -15.49 -8.13 2.21
N LEU A 144 -14.66 -9.13 2.51
CA LEU A 144 -15.01 -10.24 3.39
C LEU A 144 -15.34 -9.75 4.80
N VAL A 145 -14.45 -8.98 5.42
CA VAL A 145 -14.61 -8.43 6.78
C VAL A 145 -15.84 -7.52 6.84
N SER A 146 -16.07 -6.69 5.83
CA SER A 146 -17.27 -5.85 5.73
C SER A 146 -18.55 -6.69 5.64
N THR A 147 -18.54 -7.76 4.86
CA THR A 147 -19.67 -8.68 4.74
C THR A 147 -19.98 -9.36 6.08
N LEU A 148 -18.95 -9.83 6.79
CA LEU A 148 -19.09 -10.44 8.12
C LEU A 148 -19.62 -9.43 9.15
N ALA A 149 -19.14 -8.19 9.11
CA ALA A 149 -19.62 -7.11 9.98
C ALA A 149 -21.10 -6.81 9.75
N VAL A 150 -21.55 -6.76 8.50
CA VAL A 150 -22.97 -6.58 8.14
C VAL A 150 -23.82 -7.75 8.64
N VAL A 151 -23.38 -9.00 8.46
CA VAL A 151 -24.09 -10.18 8.99
C VAL A 151 -24.23 -10.11 10.51
N ARG A 152 -23.16 -9.75 11.22
CA ARG A 152 -23.16 -9.58 12.68
C ARG A 152 -24.12 -8.46 13.12
N ALA A 153 -24.11 -7.32 12.43
CA ALA A 153 -24.97 -6.19 12.75
C ALA A 153 -26.45 -6.56 12.57
N ARG A 154 -26.81 -7.21 11.46
CA ARG A 154 -28.18 -7.69 11.19
C ARG A 154 -28.68 -8.67 12.25
N ARG A 155 -27.83 -9.63 12.67
CA ARG A 155 -28.18 -10.57 13.77
C ARG A 155 -28.43 -9.88 15.11
N ARG A 156 -27.91 -8.68 15.31
CA ARG A 156 -28.08 -7.88 16.54
C ARG A 156 -29.17 -6.80 16.42
N GLY A 157 -29.95 -6.79 15.34
CA GLY A 157 -30.95 -5.75 15.09
C GLY A 157 -30.36 -4.37 14.78
N GLY A 158 -29.08 -4.31 14.38
CA GLY A 158 -28.42 -3.06 14.00
C GLY A 158 -28.96 -2.47 12.70
N SER A 159 -28.89 -1.14 12.57
CA SER A 159 -29.32 -0.44 11.36
C SER A 159 -28.45 -0.75 10.14
N PRO A 160 -28.98 -0.61 8.91
CA PRO A 160 -28.22 -0.76 7.67
C PRO A 160 -27.05 0.24 7.60
N SER A 161 -25.92 -0.18 7.02
CA SER A 161 -24.82 0.73 6.66
C SER A 161 -25.02 1.26 5.24
N ALA A 162 -24.71 2.53 5.00
CA ALA A 162 -24.77 3.14 3.68
C ALA A 162 -23.66 2.61 2.74
N SER A 163 -22.49 2.27 3.29
CA SER A 163 -21.30 1.87 2.53
C SER A 163 -21.06 0.36 2.50
N ALA A 164 -21.45 -0.35 3.57
CA ALA A 164 -21.25 -1.79 3.72
C ALA A 164 -22.57 -2.55 3.52
N HIS A 165 -22.61 -3.42 2.51
CA HIS A 165 -23.76 -4.25 2.20
C HIS A 165 -23.39 -5.73 2.22
N LEU A 166 -24.40 -6.60 2.18
CA LEU A 166 -24.16 -8.04 2.13
C LEU A 166 -23.50 -8.39 0.78
N GLY A 167 -22.20 -8.68 0.81
CA GLY A 167 -21.44 -9.11 -0.36
C GLY A 167 -21.06 -7.99 -1.33
N TRP A 168 -21.11 -6.71 -0.93
CA TRP A 168 -20.54 -5.63 -1.74
C TRP A 168 -20.25 -4.37 -0.90
N VAL A 169 -19.27 -3.60 -1.36
CA VAL A 169 -18.85 -2.32 -0.79
C VAL A 169 -19.03 -1.24 -1.86
N ARG A 170 -19.73 -0.16 -1.52
CA ARG A 170 -19.89 1.01 -2.40
C ARG A 170 -18.85 2.06 -2.05
N LEU A 171 -18.19 2.59 -3.07
CA LEU A 171 -17.33 3.75 -2.94
C LEU A 171 -18.12 5.03 -3.21
N PRO A 172 -17.82 6.12 -2.50
CA PRO A 172 -18.42 7.40 -2.79
C PRO A 172 -17.93 7.92 -4.15
N ARG A 173 -18.72 8.75 -4.82
CA ARG A 173 -18.45 9.33 -6.13
C ARG A 173 -17.16 10.14 -6.17
N ARG A 174 -16.79 10.78 -5.06
CA ARG A 174 -15.50 11.46 -4.91
C ARG A 174 -14.30 10.56 -5.20
N MET A 175 -14.43 9.25 -4.98
CA MET A 175 -13.37 8.27 -5.26
C MET A 175 -13.09 8.03 -6.75
N SER A 176 -13.84 8.69 -7.64
CA SER A 176 -13.51 8.71 -9.07
C SER A 176 -12.13 9.31 -9.34
N VAL A 177 -11.61 10.16 -8.44
CA VAL A 177 -10.26 10.72 -8.55
C VAL A 177 -9.20 9.63 -8.48
N GLU A 178 -9.22 8.83 -7.41
CA GLU A 178 -8.30 7.73 -7.18
C GLU A 178 -8.39 6.69 -8.30
N VAL A 179 -9.61 6.30 -8.68
CA VAL A 179 -9.82 5.33 -9.78
C VAL A 179 -9.30 5.87 -11.12
N PHE A 180 -9.47 7.16 -11.41
CA PHE A 180 -8.93 7.77 -12.61
C PHE A 180 -7.40 7.76 -12.64
N PHE A 181 -6.75 8.25 -11.58
CA PHE A 181 -5.29 8.31 -11.53
C PHE A 181 -4.64 6.93 -11.48
N LEU A 182 -5.24 5.97 -10.76
CA LEU A 182 -4.83 4.56 -10.83
C LEU A 182 -4.98 4.01 -12.25
N GLY A 183 -6.09 4.32 -12.93
CA GLY A 183 -6.32 3.93 -14.31
C GLY A 183 -5.30 4.53 -15.29
N ALA A 184 -4.99 5.83 -15.15
CA ALA A 184 -3.99 6.50 -15.97
C ALA A 184 -2.58 5.90 -15.78
N ALA A 185 -2.17 5.70 -14.52
CA ALA A 185 -0.92 5.03 -14.19
C ALA A 185 -0.87 3.60 -14.74
N THR A 186 -1.96 2.85 -14.60
CA THR A 186 -2.07 1.48 -15.13
C THR A 186 -1.94 1.43 -16.64
N VAL A 187 -2.64 2.31 -17.37
CA VAL A 187 -2.54 2.39 -18.82
C VAL A 187 -1.13 2.75 -19.26
N TYR A 188 -0.46 3.65 -18.52
CA TYR A 188 0.95 3.91 -18.74
C TYR A 188 1.77 2.63 -18.50
N SER A 189 1.66 1.96 -17.35
CA SER A 189 2.48 0.78 -17.02
C SER A 189 2.32 -0.43 -17.95
N LEU A 190 1.27 -0.50 -18.79
CA LEU A 190 1.09 -1.60 -19.75
C LEU A 190 2.24 -1.77 -20.76
N HIS A 191 3.06 -0.74 -20.98
CA HIS A 191 4.23 -0.84 -21.87
C HIS A 191 5.51 -1.29 -21.15
N PHE A 192 5.57 -1.30 -19.82
CA PHE A 192 6.78 -1.71 -19.07
C PHE A 192 7.31 -3.10 -19.43
N PRO A 193 6.47 -4.14 -19.65
CA PRO A 193 6.96 -5.46 -20.03
C PRO A 193 7.74 -5.49 -21.36
N LEU A 194 7.59 -4.46 -22.19
CA LEU A 194 8.24 -4.35 -23.50
C LEU A 194 9.61 -3.66 -23.42
N ARG A 195 10.08 -3.29 -22.22
CA ARG A 195 11.26 -2.46 -22.00
C ARG A 195 12.35 -3.23 -21.25
N ASP A 196 13.59 -2.77 -21.42
CA ASP A 196 14.76 -3.35 -20.75
C ASP A 196 15.17 -2.59 -19.48
N SER A 197 14.55 -1.44 -19.20
CA SER A 197 14.81 -0.62 -18.03
C SER A 197 13.62 0.27 -17.67
N LEU A 198 13.49 0.61 -16.37
CA LEU A 198 12.65 1.70 -15.89
C LEU A 198 13.47 2.98 -15.89
N THR A 199 13.10 3.96 -16.70
CA THR A 199 13.93 5.14 -16.96
C THR A 199 13.57 6.34 -16.06
N LEU A 200 14.43 7.36 -16.05
CA LEU A 200 14.10 8.66 -15.43
C LEU A 200 12.94 9.38 -16.13
N VAL A 201 12.63 9.04 -17.38
CA VAL A 201 11.43 9.54 -18.06
C VAL A 201 10.18 8.90 -17.45
N ASP A 202 10.21 7.59 -17.19
CA ASP A 202 9.13 6.89 -16.49
C ASP A 202 8.92 7.45 -15.10
N ALA A 203 10.02 7.76 -14.40
CA ALA A 203 10.00 8.49 -13.14
C ALA A 203 9.24 9.81 -13.26
N ALA A 204 9.64 10.66 -14.21
CA ALA A 204 9.01 11.96 -14.42
C ALA A 204 7.52 11.84 -14.71
N VAL A 205 7.10 10.88 -15.54
CA VAL A 205 5.68 10.65 -15.86
C VAL A 205 4.90 10.19 -14.62
N LEU A 206 5.36 9.15 -13.93
CA LEU A 206 4.65 8.58 -12.79
C LEU A 206 4.59 9.53 -11.58
N VAL A 207 5.70 10.23 -11.29
CA VAL A 207 5.73 11.25 -10.24
C VAL A 207 4.80 12.41 -10.61
N SER A 208 4.76 12.83 -11.87
CA SER A 208 3.84 13.88 -12.32
C SER A 208 2.37 13.46 -12.17
N LEU A 209 2.04 12.19 -12.46
CA LEU A 209 0.71 11.65 -12.22
C LEU A 209 0.34 11.70 -10.73
N PHE A 210 1.28 11.33 -9.84
CA PHE A 210 1.04 11.41 -8.40
C PHE A 210 0.90 12.87 -7.91
N VAL A 211 1.73 13.80 -8.40
CA VAL A 211 1.62 15.22 -8.06
C VAL A 211 0.28 15.79 -8.53
N ALA A 212 -0.17 15.44 -9.74
CA ALA A 212 -1.48 15.83 -10.25
C ALA A 212 -2.62 15.23 -9.41
N TYR A 213 -2.49 13.97 -8.98
CA TYR A 213 -3.41 13.31 -8.05
C TYR A 213 -3.47 14.05 -6.71
N ALA A 214 -2.32 14.30 -6.07
CA ALA A 214 -2.23 15.00 -4.80
C ALA A 214 -2.78 16.43 -4.90
N TRP A 215 -2.48 17.16 -5.99
CA TRP A 215 -3.02 18.49 -6.24
C TRP A 215 -4.53 18.48 -6.44
N ARG A 216 -5.06 17.44 -7.10
CA ARG A 216 -6.50 17.24 -7.23
C ARG A 216 -7.12 16.99 -5.86
N LEU A 217 -6.60 16.03 -5.10
CA LEU A 217 -7.08 15.69 -3.75
C LEU A 217 -6.98 16.85 -2.77
N ALA A 218 -6.00 17.75 -2.96
CA ALA A 218 -5.84 18.93 -2.13
C ALA A 218 -7.02 19.92 -2.19
N LYS A 219 -7.85 19.82 -3.24
CA LYS A 219 -9.08 20.60 -3.42
C LYS A 219 -10.29 19.95 -2.74
N ALA A 220 -10.15 18.78 -2.14
CA ALA A 220 -11.20 18.16 -1.36
C ALA A 220 -11.47 18.98 -0.10
N PRO A 221 -12.75 19.19 0.25
CA PRO A 221 -13.11 19.87 1.49
C PRO A 221 -12.61 19.09 2.70
N VAL A 222 -12.22 19.83 3.72
CA VAL A 222 -11.71 19.26 4.97
C VAL A 222 -12.88 18.65 5.74
N GLU A 223 -12.90 17.32 5.83
CA GLU A 223 -13.78 16.61 6.77
C GLU A 223 -13.08 16.56 8.13
N GLU A 224 -13.82 16.79 9.21
CA GLU A 224 -13.26 16.65 10.56
C GLU A 224 -12.84 15.18 10.77
N PRO A 225 -11.61 14.91 11.23
CA PRO A 225 -11.13 13.55 11.35
C PRO A 225 -11.90 12.81 12.45
N GLU A 226 -12.50 11.67 12.11
CA GLU A 226 -13.11 10.76 13.08
C GLU A 226 -12.01 9.98 13.84
N LEU A 227 -11.42 10.63 14.84
CA LEU A 227 -10.35 10.03 15.62
C LEU A 227 -10.87 8.94 16.56
N THR A 228 -10.14 7.83 16.66
CA THR A 228 -10.45 6.76 17.62
C THR A 228 -9.21 6.23 18.33
N GLY A 229 -9.37 5.76 19.57
CA GLY A 229 -8.26 5.13 20.31
C GLY A 229 -7.07 6.06 20.53
N THR A 230 -5.88 5.62 20.12
CA THR A 230 -4.62 6.35 20.34
C THR A 230 -4.59 7.70 19.62
N SER A 231 -5.06 7.77 18.37
CA SER A 231 -5.12 9.04 17.63
C SER A 231 -6.07 10.04 18.29
N ALA A 232 -7.21 9.58 18.84
CA ALA A 232 -8.12 10.42 19.64
C ALA A 232 -7.49 10.91 20.95
N TRP A 233 -6.72 10.07 21.64
CA TRP A 233 -6.02 10.44 22.87
C TRP A 233 -5.02 11.58 22.65
N ILE A 234 -4.36 11.61 21.49
CA ILE A 234 -3.43 12.66 21.07
C ILE A 234 -4.19 13.88 20.54
N GLY A 235 -5.13 13.68 19.62
CA GLY A 235 -5.89 14.73 18.93
C GLY A 235 -6.67 15.64 19.86
N ASN A 236 -7.15 15.11 20.99
CA ASN A 236 -7.89 15.85 22.00
C ASN A 236 -7.02 16.68 22.97
N ARG A 237 -5.68 16.67 22.81
CA ARG A 237 -4.77 17.47 23.65
C ARG A 237 -4.68 18.93 23.21
N PRO A 238 -4.28 19.85 24.10
CA PRO A 238 -3.99 21.23 23.73
C PRO A 238 -2.96 21.29 22.59
N LYS A 239 -3.11 22.27 21.70
CA LYS A 239 -2.37 22.39 20.44
C LYS A 239 -0.86 22.15 20.57
N ALA A 240 -0.19 22.79 21.54
CA ALA A 240 1.25 22.63 21.73
C ALA A 240 1.64 21.19 22.10
N THR A 241 0.95 20.60 23.08
CA THR A 241 1.18 19.22 23.52
C THR A 241 0.87 18.21 22.42
N ARG A 242 -0.24 18.40 21.70
CA ARG A 242 -0.63 17.55 20.57
C ARG A 242 0.46 17.52 19.50
N ARG A 243 0.94 18.69 19.08
CA ARG A 243 2.00 18.84 18.06
C ARG A 243 3.30 18.18 18.47
N TRP A 244 3.69 18.36 19.73
CA TRP A 244 4.87 17.70 20.26
C TRP A 244 4.70 16.18 20.30
N LEU A 245 3.53 15.67 20.73
CA LEU A 245 3.27 14.23 20.83
C LEU A 245 3.31 13.53 19.46
N TYR A 246 2.53 13.99 18.48
CA TYR A 246 2.58 13.36 17.16
C TYR A 246 3.93 13.59 16.48
N GLY A 247 4.60 14.72 16.74
CA GLY A 247 5.95 14.99 16.23
C GLY A 247 7.00 14.03 16.79
N ALA A 248 6.95 13.76 18.10
CA ALA A 248 7.80 12.76 18.75
C ALA A 248 7.51 11.34 18.24
N MET A 249 6.24 11.02 18.00
CA MET A 249 5.86 9.73 17.41
C MET A 249 6.35 9.59 15.96
N PHE A 250 6.26 10.64 15.14
CA PHE A 250 6.87 10.65 13.80
C PHE A 250 8.38 10.44 13.88
N GLY A 251 9.06 11.18 14.77
CA GLY A 251 10.50 11.02 14.97
C GLY A 251 10.89 9.62 15.42
N LEU A 252 10.18 9.05 16.39
CA LEU A 252 10.42 7.69 16.87
C LEU A 252 10.18 6.65 15.76
N ALA A 253 9.05 6.73 15.04
CA ALA A 253 8.76 5.80 13.95
C ALA A 253 9.82 5.89 12.84
N ALA A 254 10.23 7.10 12.45
CA ALA A 254 11.28 7.31 11.46
C ALA A 254 12.63 6.72 11.92
N ILE A 255 13.03 6.96 13.17
CA ILE A 255 14.27 6.40 13.73
C ILE A 255 14.23 4.88 13.71
N VAL A 256 13.11 4.26 14.14
CA VAL A 256 12.96 2.80 14.12
C VAL A 256 13.04 2.27 12.69
N ILE A 257 12.29 2.84 11.74
CA ILE A 257 12.30 2.39 10.34
C ILE A 257 13.71 2.49 9.75
N LEU A 258 14.41 3.61 9.92
CA LEU A 258 15.78 3.79 9.42
C LEU A 258 16.79 2.84 10.09
N ALA A 259 16.62 2.58 11.40
CA ALA A 259 17.48 1.67 12.15
C ALA A 259 17.23 0.19 11.84
N THR A 260 16.17 -0.16 11.11
CA THR A 260 15.74 -1.57 10.95
C THR A 260 15.49 -2.00 9.51
N ALA A 261 15.16 -1.10 8.58
CA ALA A 261 14.80 -1.47 7.21
C ALA A 261 15.94 -2.14 6.45
N GLU A 262 17.17 -1.62 6.56
CA GLU A 262 18.35 -2.21 5.90
C GLU A 262 18.65 -3.60 6.44
N HIS A 263 18.73 -3.72 7.77
CA HIS A 263 18.94 -5.00 8.42
C HIS A 263 17.82 -6.00 8.15
N PHE A 264 16.56 -5.56 8.09
CA PHE A 264 15.43 -6.40 7.71
C PHE A 264 15.63 -6.96 6.30
N ALA A 265 15.91 -6.11 5.33
CA ALA A 265 16.08 -6.51 3.94
C ALA A 265 17.25 -7.50 3.77
N HIS A 266 18.42 -7.21 4.36
CA HIS A 266 19.57 -8.11 4.28
C HIS A 266 19.33 -9.45 4.97
N ASN A 267 18.73 -9.45 6.16
CA ASN A 267 18.45 -10.69 6.88
C ASN A 267 17.32 -11.50 6.22
N LEU A 268 16.39 -10.84 5.52
CA LEU A 268 15.38 -11.53 4.73
C LEU A 268 16.01 -12.26 3.53
N VAL A 269 16.96 -11.63 2.85
CA VAL A 269 17.73 -12.28 1.76
C VAL A 269 18.60 -13.41 2.34
N ALA A 270 19.35 -13.16 3.42
CA ALA A 270 20.20 -14.18 4.05
C ALA A 270 19.39 -15.38 4.58
N THR A 271 18.14 -15.18 4.99
CA THR A 271 17.20 -16.25 5.34
C THR A 271 16.97 -17.22 4.17
N GLY A 272 16.91 -16.70 2.94
CA GLY A 272 16.81 -17.51 1.74
C GLY A 272 18.02 -18.44 1.56
N THR A 273 19.22 -17.90 1.72
CA THR A 273 20.48 -18.66 1.65
C THR A 273 20.58 -19.71 2.77
N GLU A 274 20.22 -19.37 4.01
CA GLU A 274 20.28 -20.29 5.15
C GLU A 274 19.26 -21.43 5.07
N LEU A 275 18.03 -21.13 4.61
CA LEU A 275 16.93 -22.09 4.58
C LEU A 275 16.75 -22.78 3.22
N GLY A 276 17.52 -22.40 2.20
CA GLY A 276 17.35 -22.87 0.82
C GLY A 276 16.02 -22.43 0.20
N ILE A 277 15.52 -21.26 0.59
CA ILE A 277 14.31 -20.65 0.04
C ILE A 277 14.74 -19.59 -0.97
N ASP A 278 14.05 -19.55 -2.11
CA ASP A 278 14.29 -18.57 -3.14
C ASP A 278 14.15 -17.12 -2.61
N HIS A 279 15.18 -16.29 -2.86
CA HIS A 279 15.23 -14.91 -2.39
C HIS A 279 14.13 -14.06 -2.99
N PHE A 280 13.79 -14.30 -4.26
CA PHE A 280 12.77 -13.57 -4.97
C PHE A 280 11.39 -13.78 -4.32
N LEU A 281 11.05 -15.01 -3.90
CA LEU A 281 9.82 -15.29 -3.14
C LEU A 281 9.77 -14.58 -1.78
N LEU A 282 10.88 -14.55 -1.05
CA LEU A 282 10.94 -13.86 0.24
C LEU A 282 10.76 -12.35 0.07
N VAL A 283 11.46 -11.75 -0.88
CA VAL A 283 11.38 -10.32 -1.15
C VAL A 283 10.04 -9.93 -1.77
N GLN A 284 9.46 -10.74 -2.66
CA GLN A 284 8.19 -10.44 -3.29
C GLN A 284 7.00 -10.61 -2.34
N TRP A 285 7.01 -11.61 -1.46
CA TRP A 285 5.82 -11.96 -0.69
C TRP A 285 5.93 -11.66 0.80
N VAL A 286 7.11 -11.88 1.41
CA VAL A 286 7.27 -11.74 2.86
C VAL A 286 7.57 -10.30 3.25
N ALA A 287 8.45 -9.61 2.51
CA ALA A 287 8.75 -8.20 2.79
C ALA A 287 7.49 -7.31 2.71
N PRO A 288 6.72 -7.32 1.61
CA PRO A 288 5.49 -6.54 1.53
C PRO A 288 4.42 -6.94 2.53
N LEU A 289 4.33 -8.22 2.87
CA LEU A 289 3.40 -8.65 3.90
C LEU A 289 3.73 -7.99 5.25
N ALA A 290 5.00 -7.83 5.59
CA ALA A 290 5.42 -7.17 6.83
C ALA A 290 5.18 -5.65 6.80
N SER A 291 5.55 -4.97 5.71
CA SER A 291 5.41 -3.52 5.56
C SER A 291 3.95 -3.06 5.39
N GLU A 292 3.10 -3.85 4.73
CA GLU A 292 1.69 -3.51 4.43
C GLU A 292 0.70 -3.99 5.51
N SER A 293 1.09 -4.96 6.36
CA SER A 293 0.24 -5.52 7.42
C SER A 293 -0.44 -4.45 8.30
N PRO A 294 0.26 -3.41 8.79
CA PRO A 294 -0.35 -2.35 9.60
C PRO A 294 -1.51 -1.66 8.89
N GLU A 295 -1.33 -1.29 7.62
CA GLU A 295 -2.37 -0.65 6.81
C GLU A 295 -3.56 -1.60 6.63
N LEU A 296 -3.30 -2.86 6.29
CA LEU A 296 -4.34 -3.86 6.07
C LEU A 296 -5.15 -4.13 7.35
N ILE A 297 -4.49 -4.19 8.52
CA ILE A 297 -5.15 -4.37 9.81
C ILE A 297 -6.06 -3.18 10.12
N VAL A 298 -5.59 -1.94 9.93
CA VAL A 298 -6.40 -0.72 10.16
C VAL A 298 -7.60 -0.68 9.21
N ALA A 299 -7.42 -1.01 7.92
CA ALA A 299 -8.52 -1.12 6.97
C ALA A 299 -9.55 -2.18 7.40
N CYS A 300 -9.11 -3.34 7.88
CA CYS A 300 -9.99 -4.38 8.41
C CYS A 300 -10.76 -3.90 9.66
N LEU A 301 -10.14 -3.12 10.54
CA LEU A 301 -10.81 -2.55 11.71
C LEU A 301 -11.91 -1.55 11.30
N PHE A 302 -11.67 -0.71 10.29
CA PHE A 302 -12.70 0.19 9.74
C PHE A 302 -13.83 -0.60 9.06
N ALA A 303 -13.51 -1.62 8.27
CA ALA A 303 -14.48 -2.52 7.66
C ALA A 303 -15.36 -3.20 8.72
N TRP A 304 -14.74 -3.69 9.81
CA TRP A 304 -15.44 -4.33 10.91
C TRP A 304 -16.39 -3.39 11.67
N LYS A 305 -16.04 -2.10 11.72
CA LYS A 305 -16.88 -1.02 12.27
C LYS A 305 -17.95 -0.50 11.29
N LEU A 306 -18.16 -1.17 10.15
CA LEU A 306 -19.11 -0.78 9.09
C LEU A 306 -18.74 0.48 8.29
N HIS A 307 -17.49 0.94 8.36
CA HIS A 307 -16.92 2.02 7.53
C HIS A 307 -16.22 1.46 6.29
N ALA A 308 -16.90 0.57 5.55
CA ALA A 308 -16.29 -0.18 4.45
C ALA A 308 -15.77 0.69 3.29
N SER A 309 -16.46 1.81 3.00
CA SER A 309 -16.02 2.77 2.00
C SER A 309 -14.70 3.44 2.37
N SER A 310 -14.52 3.79 3.65
CA SER A 310 -13.29 4.39 4.15
C SER A 310 -12.15 3.36 4.16
N ALA A 311 -12.45 2.13 4.59
CA ALA A 311 -11.49 1.02 4.58
C ALA A 311 -10.93 0.75 3.17
N LEU A 312 -11.82 0.53 2.18
CA LEU A 312 -11.41 0.31 0.80
C LEU A 312 -10.83 1.58 0.19
N GLY A 313 -11.29 2.76 0.64
CA GLY A 313 -10.77 4.06 0.27
C GLY A 313 -9.29 4.24 0.54
N THR A 314 -8.87 3.93 1.77
CA THR A 314 -7.48 3.97 2.19
C THR A 314 -6.61 3.05 1.32
N LEU A 315 -7.01 1.79 1.13
CA LEU A 315 -6.24 0.83 0.34
C LEU A 315 -6.16 1.22 -1.16
N ILE A 316 -7.19 1.83 -1.73
CA ILE A 316 -7.14 2.32 -3.11
C ILE A 316 -6.20 3.52 -3.23
N SER A 317 -6.23 4.45 -2.27
CA SER A 317 -5.31 5.59 -2.23
C SER A 317 -3.85 5.12 -2.08
N SER A 318 -3.60 4.15 -1.22
CA SER A 318 -2.30 3.49 -1.06
C SER A 318 -1.84 2.83 -2.36
N LYS A 319 -2.73 2.11 -3.07
CA LYS A 319 -2.43 1.56 -4.40
C LYS A 319 -2.10 2.63 -5.43
N VAL A 320 -2.79 3.79 -5.44
CA VAL A 320 -2.42 4.91 -6.32
C VAL A 320 -0.98 5.33 -6.04
N ASN A 321 -0.64 5.54 -4.77
CA ASN A 321 0.70 5.96 -4.36
C ASN A 321 1.78 4.93 -4.73
N GLN A 322 1.57 3.64 -4.42
CA GLN A 322 2.50 2.57 -4.76
C GLN A 322 2.64 2.35 -6.27
N TRP A 323 1.57 2.53 -7.05
CA TRP A 323 1.59 2.33 -8.50
C TRP A 323 1.99 3.59 -9.30
N THR A 324 2.32 4.68 -8.62
CA THR A 324 2.80 5.92 -9.24
C THR A 324 4.09 6.38 -8.59
N LEU A 325 4.02 6.98 -7.41
CA LEU A 325 5.15 7.59 -6.75
C LEU A 325 6.24 6.56 -6.43
N LEU A 326 5.89 5.41 -5.84
CA LEU A 326 6.87 4.38 -5.46
C LEU A 326 7.63 3.88 -6.70
N VAL A 327 6.88 3.36 -7.70
CA VAL A 327 7.46 2.93 -8.99
C VAL A 327 8.28 4.03 -9.66
N GLY A 328 7.81 5.28 -9.60
CA GLY A 328 8.52 6.43 -10.17
C GLY A 328 9.78 6.82 -9.41
N THR A 329 9.86 6.55 -8.11
CA THR A 329 11.05 6.84 -7.29
C THR A 329 12.15 5.79 -7.39
N ILE A 330 11.82 4.53 -7.70
CA ILE A 330 12.81 3.46 -7.90
C ILE A 330 13.95 3.86 -8.87
N PRO A 331 13.69 4.27 -10.13
CA PRO A 331 14.76 4.66 -11.05
C PRO A 331 15.53 5.90 -10.60
N ILE A 332 14.92 6.80 -9.82
CA ILE A 332 15.62 7.96 -9.24
C ILE A 332 16.61 7.50 -8.18
N VAL A 333 16.18 6.64 -7.26
CA VAL A 333 17.03 6.10 -6.19
C VAL A 333 18.18 5.30 -6.80
N PHE A 334 17.90 4.48 -7.82
CA PHE A 334 18.91 3.72 -8.54
C PHE A 334 19.95 4.62 -9.23
N ALA A 335 19.52 5.67 -9.95
CA ALA A 335 20.43 6.61 -10.60
C ALA A 335 21.34 7.31 -9.58
N ILE A 336 20.77 7.76 -8.46
CA ILE A 336 21.54 8.40 -7.37
C ILE A 336 22.55 7.41 -6.75
N SER A 337 22.13 6.19 -6.41
CA SER A 337 23.01 5.21 -5.75
C SER A 337 24.05 4.61 -6.69
N SER A 338 23.78 4.56 -8.00
CA SER A 338 24.73 4.14 -9.02
C SER A 338 25.68 5.26 -9.49
N GLY A 339 25.45 6.51 -9.09
CA GLY A 339 26.21 7.66 -9.58
C GLY A 339 26.06 7.91 -11.09
N SER A 340 24.95 7.45 -11.67
CA SER A 340 24.67 7.49 -13.11
C SER A 340 23.36 8.24 -13.42
N PHE A 341 23.03 8.36 -14.71
CA PHE A 341 21.69 8.78 -15.16
C PHE A 341 20.88 7.60 -15.73
N ASP A 342 21.37 6.38 -15.52
CA ASP A 342 20.73 5.17 -16.03
C ASP A 342 19.48 4.83 -15.21
N GLY A 343 18.50 4.26 -15.89
CA GLY A 343 17.31 3.69 -15.27
C GLY A 343 17.59 2.33 -14.64
N LEU A 344 16.68 1.84 -13.79
CA LEU A 344 16.79 0.50 -13.21
C LEU A 344 16.64 -0.56 -14.32
N PRO A 345 17.65 -1.43 -14.55
CA PRO A 345 17.54 -2.53 -15.50
C PRO A 345 16.41 -3.52 -15.14
N ILE A 346 15.71 -4.02 -16.15
CA ILE A 346 14.62 -5.00 -16.03
C ILE A 346 15.02 -6.29 -16.75
N ASP A 347 15.23 -7.36 -15.98
CA ASP A 347 15.44 -8.70 -16.53
C ASP A 347 14.16 -9.32 -17.10
N LEU A 348 14.29 -10.47 -17.77
CA LEU A 348 13.15 -11.12 -18.40
C LEU A 348 12.07 -11.53 -17.41
N HIS A 349 12.44 -12.05 -16.23
CA HIS A 349 11.48 -12.46 -15.20
C HIS A 349 10.70 -11.25 -14.69
N GLN A 350 11.37 -10.13 -14.42
CA GLN A 350 10.73 -8.89 -13.97
C GLN A 350 9.79 -8.30 -15.02
N ARG A 351 10.01 -8.51 -16.31
CA ARG A 351 9.03 -8.10 -17.34
C ARG A 351 7.72 -8.88 -17.21
N PHE A 352 7.79 -10.18 -16.94
CA PHE A 352 6.60 -11.00 -16.68
C PHE A 352 5.88 -10.54 -15.41
N GLU A 353 6.62 -10.21 -14.35
CA GLU A 353 6.07 -9.70 -13.09
C GLU A 353 5.41 -8.32 -13.25
N LEU A 354 6.05 -7.42 -13.99
CA LEU A 354 5.45 -6.12 -14.36
C LEU A 354 4.20 -6.31 -15.23
N MET A 355 4.20 -7.29 -16.13
CA MET A 355 3.06 -7.59 -17.01
C MET A 355 1.84 -8.00 -16.21
N ILE A 356 1.96 -8.97 -15.30
CA ILE A 356 0.83 -9.42 -14.49
C ILE A 356 0.40 -8.36 -13.48
N THR A 357 1.33 -7.57 -12.94
CA THR A 357 0.98 -6.48 -12.03
C THR A 357 0.20 -5.38 -12.75
N ALA A 358 0.61 -5.00 -13.96
CA ALA A 358 -0.14 -4.05 -14.80
C ALA A 358 -1.50 -4.62 -15.22
N ALA A 359 -1.56 -5.90 -15.62
CA ALA A 359 -2.80 -6.56 -16.00
C ALA A 359 -3.79 -6.68 -14.83
N GLN A 360 -3.32 -7.07 -13.64
CA GLN A 360 -4.13 -7.13 -12.43
C GLN A 360 -4.63 -5.73 -12.03
N SER A 361 -3.77 -4.71 -12.11
CA SER A 361 -4.16 -3.31 -11.88
C SER A 361 -5.23 -2.85 -12.89
N PHE A 362 -5.12 -3.28 -14.16
CA PHE A 362 -6.11 -2.96 -15.20
C PHE A 362 -7.47 -3.60 -14.90
N PHE A 363 -7.46 -4.85 -14.45
CA PHE A 363 -8.68 -5.54 -14.01
C PHE A 363 -9.28 -4.90 -12.77
N ALA A 364 -8.47 -4.58 -11.77
CA ALA A 364 -8.89 -3.85 -10.58
C ALA A 364 -9.58 -2.52 -10.92
N VAL A 365 -8.97 -1.70 -11.79
CA VAL A 365 -9.57 -0.44 -12.26
C VAL A 365 -10.89 -0.70 -12.99
N SER A 366 -10.95 -1.70 -13.88
CA SER A 366 -12.17 -2.04 -14.63
C SER A 366 -13.35 -2.47 -13.74
N ILE A 367 -13.07 -3.05 -12.58
CA ILE A 367 -14.08 -3.34 -11.56
C ILE A 367 -14.53 -2.03 -10.89
N LEU A 368 -13.56 -1.18 -10.53
CA LEU A 368 -13.77 0.06 -9.77
C LEU A 368 -14.43 1.20 -10.55
N VAL A 369 -14.51 1.16 -11.88
CA VAL A 369 -15.24 2.20 -12.65
C VAL A 369 -16.72 2.32 -12.25
N SER A 370 -17.33 1.22 -11.78
CA SER A 370 -18.69 1.24 -11.24
C SER A 370 -18.77 1.75 -9.79
N LEU A 371 -17.65 2.15 -9.19
CA LEU A 371 -17.51 2.59 -7.79
C LEU A 371 -18.12 1.60 -6.79
N THR A 372 -18.06 0.31 -7.13
CA THR A 372 -18.66 -0.76 -6.36
C THR A 372 -17.79 -1.99 -6.47
N MET A 373 -17.33 -2.50 -5.33
CA MET A 373 -16.59 -3.76 -5.24
C MET A 373 -17.52 -4.83 -4.70
N THR A 374 -17.88 -5.81 -5.54
CA THR A 374 -18.73 -6.94 -5.12
C THR A 374 -17.90 -8.11 -4.67
N ALA A 375 -18.47 -8.99 -3.85
CA ALA A 375 -17.85 -10.23 -3.41
C ALA A 375 -17.44 -11.11 -4.61
N ARG A 376 -18.23 -11.10 -5.70
CA ARG A 376 -17.87 -11.82 -6.94
C ARG A 376 -16.52 -11.36 -7.48
N TRP A 377 -16.31 -10.05 -7.59
CA TRP A 377 -15.07 -9.49 -8.13
C TRP A 377 -13.91 -9.59 -7.15
N ALA A 378 -14.17 -9.40 -5.85
CA ALA A 378 -13.21 -9.66 -4.79
C ALA A 378 -12.72 -11.12 -4.81
N THR A 379 -13.63 -12.09 -4.92
CA THR A 379 -13.27 -13.51 -5.05
C THR A 379 -12.51 -13.78 -6.34
N ALA A 380 -12.88 -13.17 -7.47
CA ALA A 380 -12.12 -13.32 -8.72
C ALA A 380 -10.67 -12.79 -8.60
N LEU A 381 -10.48 -11.62 -7.97
CA LEU A 381 -9.14 -11.07 -7.70
C LEU A 381 -8.33 -12.02 -6.81
N LEU A 382 -8.93 -12.49 -5.71
CA LEU A 382 -8.28 -13.42 -4.78
C LEU A 382 -7.93 -14.74 -5.46
N THR A 383 -8.85 -15.34 -6.21
CA THR A 383 -8.61 -16.62 -6.90
C THR A 383 -7.48 -16.50 -7.92
N LEU A 384 -7.50 -15.48 -8.77
CA LEU A 384 -6.45 -15.28 -9.79
C LEU A 384 -5.09 -14.99 -9.14
N PHE A 385 -5.08 -14.20 -8.06
CA PHE A 385 -3.87 -13.98 -7.25
C PHE A 385 -3.37 -15.27 -6.61
N SER A 386 -4.24 -16.05 -5.95
CA SER A 386 -3.87 -17.29 -5.29
C SER A 386 -3.34 -18.34 -6.26
N ILE A 387 -3.89 -18.42 -7.48
CA ILE A 387 -3.33 -19.29 -8.52
C ILE A 387 -1.88 -18.89 -8.80
N GLN A 388 -1.60 -17.61 -9.08
CA GLN A 388 -0.23 -17.20 -9.34
C GLN A 388 0.68 -17.36 -8.12
N PHE A 389 0.23 -16.99 -6.93
CA PHE A 389 1.03 -17.12 -5.72
C PHE A 389 1.46 -18.57 -5.49
N VAL A 390 0.51 -19.51 -5.61
CA VAL A 390 0.79 -20.94 -5.47
C VAL A 390 1.70 -21.46 -6.59
N THR A 391 1.52 -21.00 -7.84
CA THR A 391 2.39 -21.44 -8.94
C THR A 391 3.81 -20.90 -8.82
N SER A 392 3.99 -19.67 -8.31
CA SER A 392 5.32 -19.09 -8.08
C SER A 392 6.15 -19.89 -7.07
N ILE A 393 5.48 -20.59 -6.14
CA ILE A 393 6.14 -21.42 -5.11
C ILE A 393 6.36 -22.85 -5.60
N LEU A 394 5.40 -23.42 -6.34
CA LEU A 394 5.38 -24.86 -6.65
C LEU A 394 5.96 -25.22 -8.01
N LEU A 395 5.98 -24.29 -8.96
CA LEU A 395 6.36 -24.56 -10.35
C LEU A 395 7.76 -24.02 -10.68
N PRO A 396 8.50 -24.69 -11.57
CA PRO A 396 9.72 -24.13 -12.15
C PRO A 396 9.47 -22.81 -12.86
N GLU A 397 10.47 -21.93 -12.85
CA GLU A 397 10.37 -20.56 -13.37
C GLU A 397 9.85 -20.48 -14.81
N GLU A 398 10.28 -21.38 -15.70
CA GLU A 398 9.82 -21.42 -17.10
C GLU A 398 8.31 -21.64 -17.23
N ILE A 399 7.77 -22.53 -16.40
CA ILE A 399 6.34 -22.85 -16.38
C ILE A 399 5.58 -21.71 -15.71
N ASP A 400 6.10 -21.14 -14.63
CA ASP A 400 5.47 -20.01 -13.96
C ASP A 400 5.37 -18.79 -14.88
N ARG A 401 6.40 -18.49 -15.69
CA ARG A 401 6.31 -17.43 -16.73
C ARG A 401 5.16 -17.65 -17.72
N ILE A 402 4.89 -18.89 -18.12
CA ILE A 402 3.74 -19.22 -18.97
C ILE A 402 2.42 -18.96 -18.22
N VAL A 403 2.33 -19.40 -16.96
CA VAL A 403 1.15 -19.13 -16.11
C VAL A 403 0.92 -17.64 -15.97
N ILE A 404 1.97 -16.85 -15.69
CA ILE A 404 1.93 -15.40 -15.59
C ILE A 404 1.39 -14.79 -16.89
N ALA A 405 1.85 -15.24 -18.06
CA ALA A 405 1.37 -14.78 -19.35
C ALA A 405 -0.13 -15.07 -19.55
N VAL A 406 -0.57 -16.29 -19.24
CA VAL A 406 -1.97 -16.72 -19.36
C VAL A 406 -2.86 -15.89 -18.43
N LEU A 407 -2.47 -15.75 -17.15
CA LEU A 407 -3.23 -14.98 -16.17
C LEU A 407 -3.28 -13.50 -16.52
N SER A 408 -2.19 -12.94 -17.04
CA SER A 408 -2.17 -11.56 -17.58
C SER A 408 -3.17 -11.39 -18.72
N GLY A 409 -3.21 -12.34 -19.65
CA GLY A 409 -4.21 -12.37 -20.72
C GLY A 409 -5.64 -12.44 -20.19
N VAL A 410 -5.90 -13.29 -19.19
CA VAL A 410 -7.21 -13.41 -18.53
C VAL A 410 -7.62 -12.07 -17.89
N TYR A 411 -6.72 -11.44 -17.12
CA TYR A 411 -6.99 -10.13 -16.52
C TYR A 411 -7.32 -9.09 -17.58
N VAL A 412 -6.54 -9.00 -18.66
CA VAL A 412 -6.78 -8.03 -19.75
C VAL A 412 -8.11 -8.29 -20.45
N VAL A 413 -8.40 -9.54 -20.82
CA VAL A 413 -9.67 -9.89 -21.50
C VAL A 413 -10.88 -9.56 -20.62
N LEU A 414 -10.85 -9.94 -19.35
CA LEU A 414 -11.92 -9.61 -18.40
C LEU A 414 -12.10 -8.08 -18.26
N SER A 415 -10.99 -7.35 -18.23
CA SER A 415 -11.00 -5.89 -18.15
C SER A 415 -11.65 -5.25 -19.36
N LEU A 416 -11.26 -5.66 -20.57
CA LEU A 416 -11.80 -5.15 -21.83
C LEU A 416 -13.31 -5.43 -21.92
N VAL A 417 -13.73 -6.65 -21.60
CA VAL A 417 -15.16 -7.01 -21.56
C VAL A 417 -15.93 -6.11 -20.59
N LEU A 418 -15.40 -5.88 -19.38
CA LEU A 418 -16.06 -5.01 -18.40
C LEU A 418 -16.15 -3.56 -18.87
N LEU A 419 -15.08 -3.01 -19.43
CA LEU A 419 -15.03 -1.61 -19.88
C LEU A 419 -15.96 -1.38 -21.08
N LEU A 420 -16.09 -2.36 -22.00
CA LEU A 420 -17.03 -2.31 -23.11
C LEU A 420 -18.48 -2.19 -22.62
N PHE A 421 -18.87 -2.99 -21.63
CA PHE A 421 -20.22 -2.92 -21.06
C PHE A 421 -20.44 -1.73 -20.12
N ARG A 422 -19.37 -1.08 -19.65
CA ARG A 422 -19.40 0.01 -18.66
C ARG A 422 -18.84 1.32 -19.20
N PHE A 423 -18.89 1.53 -20.51
CA PHE A 423 -18.30 2.72 -21.14
C PHE A 423 -18.85 4.04 -20.57
N ALA A 424 -20.13 4.09 -20.20
CA ALA A 424 -20.72 5.25 -19.54
C ALA A 424 -20.13 5.53 -18.15
N ASP A 425 -19.83 4.48 -17.37
CA ASP A 425 -19.17 4.60 -16.07
C ASP A 425 -17.72 5.08 -16.23
N VAL A 426 -17.00 4.57 -17.25
CA VAL A 426 -15.64 5.03 -17.59
C VAL A 426 -15.65 6.53 -17.88
N ARG A 427 -16.56 7.01 -18.73
CA ARG A 427 -16.69 8.43 -19.06
C ARG A 427 -17.03 9.26 -17.82
N ARG A 428 -17.88 8.76 -16.94
CA ARG A 428 -18.22 9.42 -15.67
C ARG A 428 -16.98 9.54 -14.78
N VAL A 429 -16.27 8.44 -14.54
CA VAL A 429 -15.08 8.43 -13.67
C VAL A 429 -13.99 9.32 -14.23
N ALA A 430 -13.75 9.31 -15.56
CA ALA A 430 -12.79 10.20 -16.18
C ALA A 430 -13.14 11.68 -16.00
N ARG A 431 -14.41 12.04 -16.21
CA ARG A 431 -14.89 13.42 -15.99
C ARG A 431 -14.77 13.81 -14.51
N ASP A 432 -15.21 12.94 -13.61
CA ASP A 432 -15.25 13.21 -12.18
C ASP A 432 -13.86 13.28 -11.56
N GLY A 433 -12.94 12.43 -12.02
CA GLY A 433 -11.56 12.42 -11.57
C GLY A 433 -10.81 13.70 -11.92
N VAL A 434 -10.98 14.21 -13.15
CA VAL A 434 -10.22 15.37 -13.63
C VAL A 434 -10.90 16.71 -13.35
N ALA A 435 -12.21 16.83 -13.63
CA ALA A 435 -12.84 18.12 -13.83
C ALA A 435 -13.97 18.46 -12.85
N THR A 436 -14.71 17.47 -12.34
CA THR A 436 -15.90 17.74 -11.52
C THR A 436 -15.51 18.31 -10.15
N PRO A 437 -16.01 19.49 -9.74
CA PRO A 437 -15.74 20.06 -8.42
C PRO A 437 -16.16 19.14 -7.25
N PHE A 438 -15.40 19.15 -6.14
CA PHE A 438 -15.68 18.26 -5.01
C PHE A 438 -17.02 18.55 -4.31
N ASP A 439 -17.49 19.80 -4.31
CA ASP A 439 -18.80 20.14 -3.74
C ASP A 439 -19.94 19.44 -4.49
N VAL A 440 -19.81 19.30 -5.82
CA VAL A 440 -20.76 18.56 -6.65
C VAL A 440 -20.68 17.06 -6.35
N LEU A 441 -19.48 16.51 -6.19
CA LEU A 441 -19.27 15.09 -5.86
C LEU A 441 -19.84 14.75 -4.48
N GLN A 442 -19.62 15.60 -3.47
CA GLN A 442 -20.17 15.43 -2.12
C GLN A 442 -21.69 15.52 -2.08
N ARG A 443 -22.29 16.47 -2.82
CA ARG A 443 -23.75 16.56 -2.91
C ARG A 443 -24.34 15.29 -3.52
N ALA A 444 -23.69 14.72 -4.55
CA ALA A 444 -24.10 13.45 -5.13
C ALA A 444 -23.98 12.29 -4.13
N ASP A 445 -22.90 12.24 -3.35
CA ASP A 445 -22.72 11.24 -2.29
C ASP A 445 -23.82 11.31 -1.23
N ALA A 446 -24.13 12.53 -0.76
CA ALA A 446 -25.18 12.76 0.22
C ALA A 446 -26.57 12.35 -0.30
N GLN A 447 -26.89 12.66 -1.54
CA GLN A 447 -28.15 12.26 -2.18
C GLN A 447 -28.27 10.74 -2.31
N GLU A 448 -27.19 10.05 -2.70
CA GLU A 448 -27.17 8.59 -2.81
C GLU A 448 -27.30 7.94 -1.42
N ALA A 449 -26.63 8.46 -0.39
CA ALA A 449 -26.76 7.96 0.97
C ALA A 449 -28.21 8.00 1.48
N VAL A 450 -28.93 9.11 1.22
CA VAL A 450 -30.35 9.25 1.55
C VAL A 450 -31.22 8.26 0.76
N ARG A 451 -30.86 7.99 -0.50
CA ARG A 451 -31.58 7.01 -1.33
C ARG A 451 -31.43 5.59 -0.79
N LEU A 452 -30.23 5.24 -0.33
CA LEU A 452 -29.92 3.92 0.22
C LEU A 452 -30.51 3.72 1.62
N SER A 453 -30.60 4.76 2.45
CA SER A 453 -31.23 4.67 3.78
C SER A 453 -32.76 4.50 3.72
N LYS A 454 -33.38 4.76 2.57
CA LYS A 454 -34.82 4.61 2.33
C LYS A 454 -35.21 3.25 1.73
N ARG A 455 -34.24 2.41 1.37
CA ARG A 455 -34.43 1.03 0.89
C ARG A 455 -34.11 0.05 1.99
#